data_AF-H9G8A2-F1
#
_entry.id   AF-H9G8A2-F1
#
_cell.length_a   1.000
_cell.length_b   1.000
_cell.length_c   1.000
_cell.angle_alpha   90.00
_cell.angle_beta   90.00
_cell.angle_gamma   90.00
#
_symmetry.space_group_name_H-M   'P 1'
#
loop_
_entity.id
_entity.type
_entity.pdbx_description
1 polymer ?
#
loop_
_entity_poly.entity_id
_entity_poly.type
_entity_poly.pdbx_seq_one_letter_code
_entity_poly.pdbx_strand_id
1 'polypeptide(L)'
;MRSPRHALAKVEVAKMAASGVFGAFSSGALPLVLMLLLLSEAEAGRGRVQELSDGEWRELLHGEWMLEFYAPWCPACQNLQPEWESFAEWGEDLEVNIAKVDVTEQPGLSGRFIITALPTIYHCKDGAFRRYQGPRTKTDFINFISDQEWKSIEPVSSWFGPSSFLMSSMSALFQLSMWIRHCHNYFTDNLGLPPWGSYTIFACVTLFSGLTLGLIMVFLADCICPSKKHRPPQYPHQKKLQESPPQTASEEFSESEGEHRGPDPSTVRQRMVAPGAEAKEQS
;
A
#
# COMPACT_ATOMS: atom_id res chain seq x y z
N MET A 1 -35.80 10.34 -22.49
CA MET A 1 -36.58 10.16 -23.73
C MET A 1 -35.75 9.30 -24.69
N ARG A 2 -36.18 8.07 -24.96
CA ARG A 2 -35.46 7.11 -25.82
C ARG A 2 -35.47 7.61 -27.26
N SER A 3 -34.31 7.78 -27.89
CA SER A 3 -34.23 8.10 -29.33
C SER A 3 -34.81 6.93 -30.16
N PRO A 4 -35.83 7.16 -31.02
CA PRO A 4 -36.52 6.09 -31.75
C PRO A 4 -35.66 5.35 -32.77
N ARG A 5 -34.44 5.83 -33.05
CA ARG A 5 -33.52 5.24 -34.03
C ARG A 5 -32.90 3.91 -33.58
N HIS A 6 -32.62 3.75 -32.28
CA HIS A 6 -32.01 2.52 -31.76
C HIS A 6 -33.01 1.36 -31.61
N ALA A 7 -34.29 1.68 -31.39
CA ALA A 7 -35.34 0.66 -31.37
C ALA A 7 -35.65 0.13 -32.78
N LEU A 8 -35.62 1.01 -33.80
CA LEU A 8 -35.80 0.63 -35.20
C LEU A 8 -34.66 -0.25 -35.72
N ALA A 9 -33.40 0.05 -35.38
CA ALA A 9 -32.27 -0.78 -35.76
C ALA A 9 -32.33 -2.20 -35.18
N LYS A 10 -32.76 -2.34 -33.90
CA LYS A 10 -32.90 -3.66 -33.26
C LYS A 10 -34.04 -4.50 -33.86
N VAL A 11 -35.13 -3.87 -34.30
CA VAL A 11 -36.24 -4.57 -34.97
C VAL A 11 -35.89 -4.96 -36.40
N GLU A 12 -35.20 -4.12 -37.15
CA GLU A 12 -34.83 -4.39 -38.55
C GLU A 12 -33.84 -5.57 -38.65
N VAL A 13 -32.86 -5.63 -37.74
CA VAL A 13 -31.85 -6.70 -37.69
C VAL A 13 -32.46 -8.04 -37.23
N ALA A 14 -33.39 -8.01 -36.26
CA ALA A 14 -34.12 -9.21 -35.85
C ALA A 14 -35.07 -9.73 -36.96
N LYS A 15 -35.63 -8.83 -37.78
CA LYS A 15 -36.49 -9.18 -38.92
C LYS A 15 -35.71 -9.74 -40.11
N MET A 16 -34.46 -9.30 -40.29
CA MET A 16 -33.52 -9.88 -41.26
C MET A 16 -33.07 -11.29 -40.86
N ALA A 17 -32.87 -11.56 -39.56
CA ALA A 17 -32.55 -12.91 -39.08
C ALA A 17 -33.70 -13.91 -39.25
N ALA A 18 -34.95 -13.46 -39.18
CA ALA A 18 -36.14 -14.32 -39.32
C ALA A 18 -36.55 -14.63 -40.77
N SER A 19 -35.97 -13.96 -41.77
CA SER A 19 -36.41 -14.05 -43.18
C SER A 19 -35.72 -15.14 -44.02
N GLY A 20 -34.95 -16.05 -43.41
CA GLY A 20 -34.65 -17.36 -44.02
C GLY A 20 -34.05 -17.32 -45.43
N VAL A 21 -33.12 -16.41 -45.73
CA VAL A 21 -32.33 -16.46 -46.97
C VAL A 21 -31.10 -17.35 -46.74
N PHE A 22 -31.35 -18.64 -46.49
CA PHE A 22 -30.36 -19.70 -46.62
C PHE A 22 -30.24 -20.05 -48.11
N GLY A 23 -29.54 -19.21 -48.86
CA GLY A 23 -29.34 -19.43 -50.28
C GLY A 23 -28.10 -18.69 -50.77
N ALA A 24 -27.01 -19.45 -50.91
CA ALA A 24 -25.78 -19.07 -51.62
C ALA A 24 -24.95 -17.94 -51.00
N PHE A 25 -24.19 -18.25 -49.94
CA PHE A 25 -22.96 -17.51 -49.64
C PHE A 25 -21.76 -18.45 -49.70
N SER A 26 -20.88 -18.15 -50.65
CA SER A 26 -19.61 -18.83 -50.91
C SER A 26 -18.71 -18.87 -49.67
N SER A 27 -17.87 -19.91 -49.61
CA SER A 27 -17.05 -20.36 -48.47
C SER A 27 -16.09 -19.34 -47.83
N GLY A 28 -16.05 -18.08 -48.30
CA GLY A 28 -15.18 -17.00 -47.80
C GLY A 28 -15.85 -15.96 -46.91
N ALA A 29 -17.18 -15.92 -46.81
CA ALA A 29 -17.88 -14.89 -46.03
C ALA A 29 -18.04 -15.24 -44.53
N LEU A 30 -18.08 -16.53 -44.19
CA LEU A 30 -18.20 -17.00 -42.80
C LEU A 30 -17.08 -16.53 -41.87
N PRO A 31 -15.78 -16.62 -42.23
CA PRO A 31 -14.71 -16.15 -41.35
C PRO A 31 -14.70 -14.63 -41.20
N LEU A 32 -15.17 -13.89 -42.23
CA LEU A 32 -15.29 -12.43 -42.21
C LEU A 32 -16.43 -11.98 -41.30
N VAL A 33 -17.58 -12.66 -41.34
CA VAL A 33 -18.71 -12.42 -40.43
C VAL A 33 -18.34 -12.82 -38.99
N LEU A 34 -17.59 -13.91 -38.79
CA LEU A 34 -17.10 -14.32 -37.47
C LEU A 34 -16.04 -13.35 -36.91
N MET A 35 -15.18 -12.79 -37.76
CA MET A 35 -14.20 -11.76 -37.37
C MET A 35 -14.87 -10.41 -37.05
N LEU A 36 -15.93 -10.04 -37.79
CA LEU A 36 -16.76 -8.87 -37.49
C LEU A 36 -17.60 -9.03 -36.21
N LEU A 37 -18.08 -10.25 -35.92
CA LEU A 37 -18.76 -10.55 -34.65
C LEU A 37 -17.80 -10.51 -33.46
N LEU A 38 -16.55 -10.98 -33.61
CA LEU A 38 -15.51 -10.87 -32.59
C LEU A 38 -15.03 -9.43 -32.35
N LEU A 39 -15.06 -8.57 -33.38
CA LEU A 39 -14.79 -7.13 -33.23
C LEU A 39 -15.92 -6.38 -32.53
N SER A 40 -17.12 -6.96 -32.43
CA SER A 40 -18.28 -6.33 -31.80
C SER A 40 -18.37 -6.57 -30.29
N GLU A 41 -17.56 -7.46 -29.70
CA GLU A 41 -17.56 -7.75 -28.26
C GLU A 41 -16.58 -6.89 -27.44
N ALA A 42 -15.99 -5.84 -28.02
CA ALA A 42 -15.07 -4.96 -27.32
C ALA A 42 -15.72 -3.72 -26.68
N GLU A 43 -17.05 -3.56 -26.74
CA GLU A 43 -17.73 -2.49 -25.99
C GLU A 43 -18.10 -2.96 -24.58
N ALA A 44 -17.09 -2.88 -23.71
CA ALA A 44 -17.22 -3.12 -22.29
C ALA A 44 -18.07 -2.03 -21.63
N GLY A 45 -19.36 -2.30 -21.43
CA GLY A 45 -20.14 -1.79 -20.30
C GLY A 45 -20.18 -0.27 -20.07
N ARG A 46 -19.97 0.55 -21.10
CA ARG A 46 -20.24 1.99 -21.04
C ARG A 46 -21.75 2.17 -20.86
N GLY A 47 -22.21 3.09 -20.01
CA GLY A 47 -23.65 3.31 -19.77
C GLY A 47 -24.24 2.71 -18.48
N ARG A 48 -23.46 1.91 -17.73
CA ARG A 48 -23.83 1.43 -16.38
C ARG A 48 -22.68 1.69 -15.42
N VAL A 49 -23.02 2.01 -14.16
CA VAL A 49 -22.05 2.04 -13.07
C VAL A 49 -21.48 0.64 -12.84
N GLN A 50 -20.18 0.48 -13.02
CA GLN A 50 -19.46 -0.77 -12.75
C GLN A 50 -19.03 -0.80 -11.28
N GLU A 51 -19.13 -1.97 -10.64
CA GLU A 51 -18.62 -2.16 -9.27
C GLU A 51 -17.22 -2.75 -9.37
N LEU A 52 -16.22 -2.01 -8.88
CA LEU A 52 -14.83 -2.37 -9.07
C LEU A 52 -14.26 -3.06 -7.83
N SER A 53 -13.66 -4.24 -8.06
CA SER A 53 -13.00 -5.04 -7.02
C SER A 53 -11.48 -4.84 -6.96
N ASP A 54 -10.86 -5.26 -5.85
CA ASP A 54 -9.39 -5.30 -5.67
C ASP A 54 -8.66 -6.11 -6.75
N GLY A 55 -9.34 -6.99 -7.50
CA GLY A 55 -8.75 -7.79 -8.59
C GLY A 55 -8.66 -7.06 -9.93
N GLU A 56 -9.59 -6.14 -10.20
CA GLU A 56 -9.83 -5.54 -11.52
C GLU A 56 -9.29 -4.12 -11.63
N TRP A 57 -8.78 -3.53 -10.55
CA TRP A 57 -8.33 -2.13 -10.52
C TRP A 57 -7.30 -1.75 -11.58
N ARG A 58 -6.57 -2.73 -12.15
CA ARG A 58 -5.60 -2.50 -13.24
C ARG A 58 -6.27 -1.98 -14.51
N GLU A 59 -7.56 -2.23 -14.70
CA GLU A 59 -8.34 -1.72 -15.82
C GLU A 59 -8.41 -0.19 -15.80
N LEU A 60 -8.36 0.43 -14.62
CA LEU A 60 -8.31 1.89 -14.45
C LEU A 60 -7.05 2.54 -15.07
N LEU A 61 -6.01 1.75 -15.37
CA LEU A 61 -4.80 2.25 -16.02
C LEU A 61 -4.98 2.45 -17.52
N HIS A 62 -6.07 1.94 -18.11
CA HIS A 62 -6.32 1.97 -19.54
C HIS A 62 -7.61 2.71 -19.86
N GLY A 63 -7.53 3.74 -20.72
CA GLY A 63 -8.67 4.54 -21.10
C GLY A 63 -9.07 5.56 -20.04
N GLU A 64 -10.32 6.04 -20.12
CA GLU A 64 -10.86 7.10 -19.26
C GLU A 64 -11.95 6.55 -18.34
N TRP A 65 -11.77 6.78 -17.03
CA TRP A 65 -12.63 6.28 -15.97
C TRP A 65 -12.99 7.39 -14.98
N MET A 66 -14.22 7.35 -14.50
CA MET A 66 -14.69 8.11 -13.35
C MET A 66 -15.02 7.13 -12.22
N LEU A 67 -14.35 7.29 -11.08
CA LEU A 67 -14.40 6.36 -9.95
C LEU A 67 -14.94 7.07 -8.70
N GLU A 68 -16.00 6.52 -8.10
CA GLU A 68 -16.53 6.97 -6.82
C GLU A 68 -16.14 5.99 -5.70
N PHE A 69 -15.53 6.48 -4.63
CA PHE A 69 -15.38 5.74 -3.38
C PHE A 69 -16.52 6.10 -2.43
N TYR A 70 -17.29 5.10 -2.03
CA TYR A 70 -18.46 5.26 -1.16
C TYR A 70 -18.47 4.24 -0.01
N ALA A 71 -19.36 4.45 0.95
CA ALA A 71 -19.71 3.44 1.95
C ALA A 71 -21.23 3.42 2.18
N PRO A 72 -21.84 2.24 2.43
CA PRO A 72 -23.30 2.10 2.50
C PRO A 72 -23.93 2.83 3.69
N TRP A 73 -23.19 2.99 4.78
CA TRP A 73 -23.62 3.70 5.99
C TRP A 73 -23.42 5.22 5.91
N CYS A 74 -22.80 5.75 4.85
CA CYS A 74 -22.49 7.17 4.74
C CYS A 74 -23.67 7.94 4.12
N PRO A 75 -24.30 8.89 4.86
CA PRO A 75 -25.47 9.61 4.36
C PRO A 75 -25.14 10.52 3.16
N ALA A 76 -23.94 11.11 3.12
CA ALA A 76 -23.51 11.92 1.99
C ALA A 76 -23.32 11.10 0.72
N CYS A 77 -22.92 9.82 0.84
CA CYS A 77 -22.83 8.90 -0.30
C CYS A 77 -24.21 8.52 -0.82
N GLN A 78 -25.17 8.24 0.07
CA GLN A 78 -26.55 7.92 -0.32
C GLN A 78 -27.21 9.04 -1.12
N ASN A 79 -26.91 10.31 -0.79
CA ASN A 79 -27.38 11.45 -1.57
C ASN A 79 -26.72 11.58 -2.95
N LEU A 80 -25.49 11.08 -3.11
CA LEU A 80 -24.75 11.13 -4.38
C LEU A 80 -25.14 10.00 -5.34
N GLN A 81 -25.55 8.83 -4.82
CA GLN A 81 -25.94 7.68 -5.63
C GLN A 81 -26.90 7.99 -6.80
N PRO A 82 -28.02 8.71 -6.63
CA PRO A 82 -28.93 9.01 -7.74
C PRO A 82 -28.31 9.91 -8.81
N GLU A 83 -27.45 10.86 -8.41
CA GLU A 83 -26.72 11.72 -9.34
C GLU A 83 -25.66 10.93 -10.10
N TRP A 84 -24.96 10.01 -9.44
CA TRP A 84 -23.93 9.15 -10.02
C TRP A 84 -24.51 8.16 -11.03
N GLU A 85 -25.64 7.50 -10.70
CA GLU A 85 -26.36 6.63 -11.62
C GLU A 85 -26.88 7.39 -12.84
N SER A 86 -27.43 8.59 -12.62
CA SER A 86 -27.92 9.45 -13.70
C SER A 86 -26.80 10.00 -14.59
N PHE A 87 -25.59 10.16 -14.06
CA PHE A 87 -24.38 10.49 -14.82
C PHE A 87 -23.90 9.29 -15.63
N ALA A 88 -23.93 8.09 -15.06
CA ALA A 88 -23.48 6.88 -15.75
C ALA A 88 -24.25 6.57 -17.03
N GLU A 89 -25.52 6.97 -17.12
CA GLU A 89 -26.31 6.89 -18.36
C GLU A 89 -25.66 7.62 -19.55
N TRP A 90 -24.83 8.63 -19.29
CA TRP A 90 -24.12 9.43 -20.29
C TRP A 90 -22.71 8.90 -20.59
N GLY A 91 -22.29 7.81 -19.94
CA GLY A 91 -20.96 7.24 -20.12
C GLY A 91 -20.68 6.77 -21.55
N GLU A 92 -21.66 6.17 -22.21
CA GLU A 92 -21.54 5.78 -23.64
C GLU A 92 -21.31 7.01 -24.52
N ASP A 93 -22.14 8.06 -24.36
CA ASP A 93 -22.09 9.27 -25.18
C ASP A 93 -20.80 10.08 -24.96
N LEU A 94 -20.22 10.03 -23.76
CA LEU A 94 -18.99 10.73 -23.38
C LEU A 94 -17.72 9.87 -23.53
N GLU A 95 -17.85 8.62 -23.98
CA GLU A 95 -16.75 7.64 -24.09
C GLU A 95 -15.96 7.43 -22.79
N VAL A 96 -16.63 7.57 -21.63
CA VAL A 96 -16.03 7.40 -20.30
C VAL A 96 -16.66 6.22 -19.57
N ASN A 97 -15.83 5.45 -18.86
CA ASN A 97 -16.28 4.35 -18.03
C ASN A 97 -16.60 4.88 -16.61
N ILE A 98 -17.75 4.52 -16.03
CA ILE A 98 -18.13 4.96 -14.69
C ILE A 98 -18.10 3.77 -13.75
N ALA A 99 -17.38 3.88 -12.65
CA ALA A 99 -17.24 2.85 -11.64
C ALA A 99 -17.46 3.39 -10.21
N LYS A 100 -17.81 2.49 -9.30
CA LYS A 100 -17.91 2.74 -7.87
C LYS A 100 -17.16 1.66 -7.09
N VAL A 101 -16.61 2.04 -5.94
CA VAL A 101 -15.87 1.16 -5.01
C VAL A 101 -16.48 1.30 -3.63
N ASP A 102 -16.90 0.18 -3.05
CA ASP A 102 -17.28 0.13 -1.65
C ASP A 102 -16.03 -0.04 -0.78
N VAL A 103 -15.71 0.98 0.02
CA VAL A 103 -14.53 0.93 0.90
C VAL A 103 -14.69 -0.01 2.09
N THR A 104 -15.91 -0.51 2.38
CA THR A 104 -16.11 -1.50 3.44
C THR A 104 -15.76 -2.91 2.98
N GLU A 105 -16.03 -3.21 1.71
CA GLU A 105 -15.75 -4.52 1.10
C GLU A 105 -14.34 -4.58 0.48
N GLN A 106 -13.82 -3.46 -0.03
CA GLN A 106 -12.54 -3.37 -0.73
C GLN A 106 -11.50 -2.52 0.04
N PRO A 107 -10.98 -3.02 1.19
CA PRO A 107 -10.03 -2.26 1.99
C PRO A 107 -8.67 -2.07 1.30
N GLY A 108 -8.29 -2.98 0.38
CA GLY A 108 -7.06 -2.86 -0.39
C GLY A 108 -7.09 -1.68 -1.35
N LEU A 109 -8.17 -1.50 -2.10
CA LEU A 109 -8.39 -0.34 -2.96
C LEU A 109 -8.47 0.96 -2.15
N SER A 110 -9.18 0.96 -1.02
CA SER A 110 -9.24 2.11 -0.12
C SER A 110 -7.84 2.55 0.34
N GLY A 111 -6.99 1.60 0.74
CA GLY A 111 -5.59 1.87 1.09
C GLY A 111 -4.73 2.29 -0.12
N ARG A 112 -4.98 1.71 -1.30
CA ARG A 112 -4.25 2.00 -2.55
C ARG A 112 -4.50 3.41 -3.10
N PHE A 113 -5.66 3.98 -2.83
CA PHE A 113 -5.98 5.37 -3.20
C PHE A 113 -5.88 6.34 -2.01
N ILE A 114 -5.48 5.84 -0.83
CA ILE A 114 -5.42 6.57 0.44
C ILE A 114 -6.72 7.35 0.66
N ILE A 115 -7.85 6.65 0.67
CA ILE A 115 -9.15 7.29 0.86
C ILE A 115 -9.32 7.67 2.33
N THR A 116 -9.28 8.97 2.62
CA THR A 116 -9.42 9.51 3.98
C THR A 116 -10.80 10.07 4.28
N ALA A 117 -11.61 10.32 3.24
CA ALA A 117 -12.94 10.93 3.36
C ALA A 117 -13.88 10.38 2.29
N LEU A 118 -15.18 10.41 2.56
CA LEU A 118 -16.23 9.93 1.66
C LEU A 118 -17.32 11.00 1.47
N PRO A 119 -17.97 11.05 0.29
CA PRO A 119 -17.56 10.39 -0.95
C PRO A 119 -16.34 11.09 -1.57
N THR A 120 -15.40 10.31 -2.10
CA THR A 120 -14.24 10.81 -2.85
C THR A 120 -14.32 10.32 -4.28
N ILE A 121 -14.14 11.21 -5.24
CA ILE A 121 -14.23 10.91 -6.67
C ILE A 121 -12.87 11.12 -7.33
N TYR A 122 -12.46 10.16 -8.15
CA TYR A 122 -11.26 10.23 -8.95
C TYR A 122 -11.58 10.11 -10.44
N HIS A 123 -10.94 10.95 -11.23
CA HIS A 123 -10.83 10.80 -12.67
C HIS A 123 -9.52 10.08 -12.99
N CYS A 124 -9.60 9.01 -13.76
CA CYS A 124 -8.44 8.22 -14.17
C CYS A 124 -8.37 8.26 -15.69
N LYS A 125 -7.25 8.69 -16.25
CA LYS A 125 -7.03 8.66 -17.70
C LYS A 125 -5.64 8.17 -18.01
N ASP A 126 -5.54 7.00 -18.64
CA ASP A 126 -4.28 6.37 -19.05
C ASP A 126 -3.24 6.31 -17.91
N GLY A 127 -3.71 5.96 -16.70
CA GLY A 127 -2.87 5.86 -15.50
C GLY A 127 -2.58 7.19 -14.79
N ALA A 128 -3.07 8.33 -15.30
CA ALA A 128 -3.06 9.59 -14.58
C ALA A 128 -4.33 9.75 -13.75
N PHE A 129 -4.16 9.86 -12.44
CA PHE A 129 -5.25 9.98 -11.47
C PHE A 129 -5.42 11.42 -11.03
N ARG A 130 -6.63 11.96 -11.04
CA ARG A 130 -6.97 13.33 -10.63
C ARG A 130 -8.13 13.30 -9.67
N ARG A 131 -7.99 13.99 -8.53
CA ARG A 131 -9.09 14.08 -7.56
C ARG A 131 -10.09 15.13 -8.03
N TYR A 132 -11.35 14.75 -8.15
CA TYR A 132 -12.42 15.69 -8.49
C TYR A 132 -12.74 16.58 -7.28
N GLN A 133 -12.84 17.89 -7.51
CA GLN A 133 -13.10 18.89 -6.46
C GLN A 133 -14.33 19.78 -6.77
N GLY A 134 -15.05 19.50 -7.85
CA GLY A 134 -16.23 20.26 -8.25
C GLY A 134 -17.50 19.86 -7.47
N PRO A 135 -18.63 20.50 -7.78
CA PRO A 135 -19.92 20.13 -7.22
C PRO A 135 -20.32 18.72 -7.70
N ARG A 136 -21.04 18.00 -6.85
CA ARG A 136 -21.37 16.58 -7.09
C ARG A 136 -22.74 16.42 -7.72
N THR A 137 -22.98 17.12 -8.82
CA THR A 137 -24.22 17.03 -9.60
C THR A 137 -23.94 16.38 -10.95
N LYS A 138 -24.95 15.74 -11.53
CA LYS A 138 -24.89 15.15 -12.86
C LYS A 138 -24.36 16.13 -13.92
N THR A 139 -24.85 17.36 -13.92
CA THR A 139 -24.48 18.37 -14.93
C THR A 139 -23.01 18.73 -14.84
N ASP A 140 -22.49 18.87 -13.62
CA ASP A 140 -21.06 19.17 -13.42
C ASP A 140 -20.18 18.01 -13.85
N PHE A 141 -20.58 16.75 -13.59
CA PHE A 141 -19.83 15.59 -14.07
C PHE A 141 -19.77 15.51 -15.59
N ILE A 142 -20.89 15.80 -16.27
CA ILE A 142 -20.95 15.82 -17.74
C ILE A 142 -20.02 16.91 -18.28
N ASN A 143 -20.11 18.13 -17.74
CA ASN A 143 -19.27 19.25 -18.19
C ASN A 143 -17.78 18.97 -17.92
N PHE A 144 -17.44 18.40 -16.76
CA PHE A 144 -16.08 18.06 -16.40
C PHE A 144 -15.39 17.15 -17.44
N ILE A 145 -16.13 16.18 -18.00
CA ILE A 145 -15.63 15.26 -19.04
C ILE A 145 -15.71 15.90 -20.43
N SER A 146 -16.87 16.45 -20.80
CA SER A 146 -17.12 17.07 -22.11
C SER A 146 -16.16 18.21 -22.41
N ASP A 147 -16.02 19.14 -21.46
CA ASP A 147 -15.22 20.36 -21.61
C ASP A 147 -13.74 20.11 -21.23
N GLN A 148 -13.43 18.88 -20.80
CA GLN A 148 -12.08 18.43 -20.43
C GLN A 148 -11.47 19.30 -19.32
N GLU A 149 -12.29 19.75 -18.38
CA GLU A 149 -11.87 20.57 -17.23
C GLU A 149 -10.78 19.86 -16.40
N TRP A 150 -10.75 18.52 -16.43
CA TRP A 150 -9.71 17.68 -15.83
C TRP A 150 -8.29 18.05 -16.28
N LYS A 151 -8.10 18.67 -17.45
CA LYS A 151 -6.78 19.15 -17.90
C LYS A 151 -6.19 20.24 -17.01
N SER A 152 -7.04 21.02 -16.36
CA SER A 152 -6.62 22.08 -15.42
C SER A 152 -6.25 21.55 -14.03
N ILE A 153 -6.61 20.29 -13.73
CA ILE A 153 -6.32 19.65 -12.45
C ILE A 153 -5.01 18.87 -12.56
N GLU A 154 -4.07 19.18 -11.67
CA GLU A 154 -2.82 18.45 -11.59
C GLU A 154 -3.06 16.99 -11.21
N PRO A 155 -2.48 16.03 -11.96
CA PRO A 155 -2.59 14.62 -11.60
C PRO A 155 -1.82 14.35 -10.30
N VAL A 156 -2.33 13.40 -9.52
CA VAL A 156 -1.60 12.84 -8.39
C VAL A 156 -0.27 12.32 -8.91
N SER A 157 0.82 12.76 -8.27
CA SER A 157 2.16 12.38 -8.69
C SER A 157 2.32 10.86 -8.77
N SER A 158 3.09 10.36 -9.73
CA SER A 158 3.26 8.92 -9.96
C SER A 158 3.83 8.17 -8.75
N TRP A 159 4.55 8.85 -7.83
CA TRP A 159 5.04 8.27 -6.58
C TRP A 159 3.92 7.96 -5.58
N PHE A 160 2.87 8.79 -5.58
CA PHE A 160 1.65 8.55 -4.81
C PHE A 160 0.52 7.95 -5.67
N GLY A 161 0.84 7.49 -6.89
CA GLY A 161 -0.11 6.79 -7.74
C GLY A 161 -0.41 5.38 -7.21
N PRO A 162 -1.60 4.83 -7.49
CA PRO A 162 -1.98 3.49 -7.04
C PRO A 162 -0.99 2.44 -7.54
N SER A 163 -0.47 2.55 -8.77
CA SER A 163 0.52 1.62 -9.36
C SER A 163 1.92 1.64 -8.73
N SER A 164 2.21 2.56 -7.80
CA SER A 164 3.52 2.66 -7.17
C SER A 164 3.79 1.55 -6.15
N PHE A 165 5.07 1.28 -5.89
CA PHE A 165 5.48 0.34 -4.84
C PHE A 165 4.97 0.77 -3.45
N LEU A 166 5.04 2.07 -3.16
CA LEU A 166 4.57 2.62 -1.88
C LEU A 166 3.08 2.34 -1.67
N MET A 167 2.26 2.51 -2.71
CA MET A 167 0.83 2.25 -2.60
C MET A 167 0.47 0.77 -2.61
N SER A 168 1.29 -0.06 -3.24
CA SER A 168 1.19 -1.51 -3.02
C SER A 168 1.46 -1.88 -1.56
N SER A 169 2.47 -1.26 -0.94
CA SER A 169 2.77 -1.46 0.48
C SER A 169 1.65 -0.95 1.38
N MET A 170 1.10 0.25 1.11
CA MET A 170 -0.02 0.79 1.89
C MET A 170 -1.27 -0.07 1.77
N SER A 171 -1.61 -0.52 0.55
CA SER A 171 -2.72 -1.45 0.31
C SER A 171 -2.55 -2.75 1.12
N ALA A 172 -1.35 -3.35 1.10
CA ALA A 172 -1.05 -4.54 1.90
C ALA A 172 -1.16 -4.29 3.41
N LEU A 173 -0.71 -3.14 3.90
CA LEU A 173 -0.84 -2.77 5.33
C LEU A 173 -2.32 -2.61 5.74
N PHE A 174 -3.15 -2.00 4.89
CA PHE A 174 -4.58 -1.86 5.16
C PHE A 174 -5.29 -3.22 5.15
N GLN A 175 -4.98 -4.08 4.17
CA GLN A 175 -5.51 -5.44 4.16
C GLN A 175 -5.05 -6.24 5.38
N LEU A 176 -3.78 -6.13 5.77
CA LEU A 176 -3.24 -6.78 6.97
C LEU A 176 -3.96 -6.29 8.24
N SER A 177 -4.17 -4.97 8.37
CA SER A 177 -4.90 -4.37 9.48
C SER A 177 -6.33 -4.92 9.58
N MET A 178 -7.04 -4.95 8.46
CA MET A 178 -8.41 -5.48 8.40
C MET A 178 -8.44 -6.98 8.68
N TRP A 179 -7.47 -7.75 8.19
CA TRP A 179 -7.34 -9.17 8.49
C TRP A 179 -7.11 -9.43 9.99
N ILE A 180 -6.21 -8.68 10.64
CA ILE A 180 -5.98 -8.78 12.09
C ILE A 180 -7.27 -8.51 12.85
N ARG A 181 -8.02 -7.47 12.48
CA ARG A 181 -9.32 -7.15 13.10
C ARG A 181 -10.34 -8.27 12.92
N HIS A 182 -10.42 -8.86 11.73
CA HIS A 182 -11.31 -10.00 11.47
C HIS A 182 -10.92 -11.22 12.32
N CYS A 183 -9.63 -11.53 12.43
CA CYS A 183 -9.16 -12.61 13.29
C CYS A 183 -9.49 -12.32 14.77
N HIS A 184 -9.28 -11.09 15.26
CA HIS A 184 -9.64 -10.72 16.64
C HIS A 184 -11.12 -10.95 16.92
N ASN A 185 -11.99 -10.41 16.07
CA ASN A 185 -13.43 -10.59 16.20
C ASN A 185 -13.83 -12.07 16.08
N TYR A 186 -13.18 -12.83 15.20
CA TYR A 186 -13.42 -14.27 15.10
C TYR A 186 -13.07 -14.99 16.41
N PHE A 187 -11.92 -14.68 17.02
CA PHE A 187 -11.50 -15.26 18.29
C PHE A 187 -12.42 -14.86 19.46
N THR A 188 -12.87 -13.61 19.52
CA THR A 188 -13.76 -13.15 20.59
C THR A 188 -15.18 -13.66 20.44
N ASP A 189 -15.71 -13.66 19.22
CA ASP A 189 -17.14 -13.87 18.98
C ASP A 189 -17.47 -15.36 18.74
N ASN A 190 -16.63 -16.09 17.98
CA ASN A 190 -16.89 -17.49 17.65
C ASN A 190 -16.27 -18.46 18.66
N LEU A 191 -15.08 -18.15 19.17
CA LEU A 191 -14.36 -19.00 20.13
C LEU A 191 -14.63 -18.57 21.59
N GLY A 192 -15.38 -17.48 21.80
CA GLY A 192 -15.75 -16.98 23.12
C GLY A 192 -14.56 -16.57 23.98
N LEU A 193 -13.38 -16.34 23.36
CA LEU A 193 -12.20 -15.96 24.10
C LEU A 193 -12.39 -14.54 24.65
N PRO A 194 -12.02 -14.28 25.90
CA PRO A 194 -12.03 -12.93 26.41
C PRO A 194 -11.03 -12.07 25.62
N PRO A 195 -11.26 -10.74 25.48
CA PRO A 195 -10.43 -9.88 24.64
C PRO A 195 -8.92 -9.98 24.96
N TRP A 196 -8.55 -10.07 26.24
CA TRP A 196 -7.14 -10.23 26.66
C TRP A 196 -6.48 -11.52 26.14
N GLY A 197 -7.26 -12.59 25.95
CA GLY A 197 -6.79 -13.87 25.40
C GLY A 197 -6.42 -13.74 23.93
N SER A 198 -7.22 -13.01 23.14
CA SER A 198 -6.90 -12.76 21.74
C SER A 198 -5.61 -11.94 21.59
N TYR A 199 -5.41 -10.91 22.42
CA TYR A 199 -4.21 -10.07 22.39
C TYR A 199 -2.95 -10.84 22.75
N THR A 200 -3.04 -11.79 23.69
CA THR A 200 -1.90 -12.66 24.03
C THR A 200 -1.53 -13.59 22.88
N ILE A 201 -2.50 -14.15 22.17
CA ILE A 201 -2.25 -14.97 20.97
C ILE A 201 -1.55 -14.13 19.88
N PHE A 202 -2.07 -12.93 19.58
CA PHE A 202 -1.43 -12.05 18.60
C PHE A 202 -0.01 -11.67 19.02
N ALA A 203 0.23 -11.37 20.30
CA ALA A 203 1.57 -11.06 20.81
C ALA A 203 2.53 -12.25 20.66
N CYS A 204 2.07 -13.47 20.94
CA CYS A 204 2.88 -14.67 20.70
C CYS A 204 3.21 -14.82 19.21
N VAL A 205 2.22 -14.71 18.32
CA VAL A 205 2.43 -14.83 16.87
C VAL A 205 3.40 -13.78 16.34
N THR A 206 3.31 -12.53 16.79
CA THR A 206 4.25 -11.46 16.36
C THR A 206 5.65 -11.70 16.90
N LEU A 207 5.80 -12.18 18.13
CA LEU A 207 7.11 -12.54 18.69
C LEU A 207 7.76 -13.71 17.93
N PHE A 208 7.02 -14.79 17.67
CA PHE A 208 7.53 -15.95 16.94
C PHE A 208 7.84 -15.63 15.48
N SER A 209 6.98 -14.88 14.79
CA SER A 209 7.24 -14.45 13.41
C SER A 209 8.43 -13.50 13.33
N GLY A 210 8.57 -12.55 14.28
CA GLY A 210 9.74 -11.67 14.36
C GLY A 210 11.05 -12.43 14.59
N LEU A 211 11.05 -13.39 15.51
CA LEU A 211 12.24 -14.22 15.81
C LEU A 211 12.64 -15.08 14.60
N THR A 212 11.66 -15.71 13.95
CA THR A 212 11.93 -16.53 12.76
C THR A 212 12.43 -15.69 11.58
N LEU A 213 11.82 -14.53 11.31
CA LEU A 213 12.29 -13.60 10.28
C LEU A 213 13.69 -13.06 10.59
N GLY A 214 14.00 -12.78 11.86
CA GLY A 214 15.33 -12.34 12.30
C GLY A 214 16.41 -13.40 12.05
N LEU A 215 16.14 -14.66 12.42
CA LEU A 215 17.06 -15.78 12.16
C LEU A 215 17.29 -16.00 10.66
N ILE A 216 16.23 -15.91 9.86
CA ILE A 216 16.33 -16.01 8.40
C ILE A 216 17.19 -14.85 7.85
N MET A 217 17.00 -13.62 8.34
CA MET A 217 17.78 -12.46 7.89
C MET A 217 19.27 -12.61 8.19
N VAL A 218 19.64 -13.09 9.39
CA VAL A 218 21.04 -13.39 9.75
C VAL A 218 21.60 -14.48 8.82
N PHE A 219 20.86 -15.56 8.59
CA PHE A 219 21.29 -16.63 7.71
C PHE A 219 21.52 -16.15 6.27
N LEU A 220 20.65 -15.28 5.75
CA LEU A 220 20.83 -14.65 4.45
C LEU A 220 22.04 -13.72 4.41
N ALA A 221 22.30 -12.96 5.48
CA ALA A 221 23.48 -12.10 5.59
C ALA A 221 24.78 -12.92 5.60
N ASP A 222 24.80 -14.05 6.31
CA ASP A 222 25.94 -14.99 6.31
C ASP A 222 26.15 -15.65 4.94
N CYS A 223 25.07 -15.88 4.19
CA CYS A 223 25.13 -16.39 2.82
C CYS A 223 25.66 -15.35 1.81
N ILE A 224 25.30 -14.07 1.99
CA ILE A 224 25.66 -12.97 1.07
C ILE A 224 27.07 -12.44 1.35
N CYS A 225 27.51 -12.46 2.61
CA CYS A 225 28.83 -12.02 3.04
C CYS A 225 29.67 -13.22 3.51
N PRO A 226 30.18 -14.08 2.61
CA PRO A 226 31.08 -15.15 3.00
C PRO A 226 32.34 -14.54 3.62
N SER A 227 32.47 -14.66 4.94
CA SER A 227 33.63 -14.19 5.69
C SER A 227 34.89 -14.83 5.09
N LYS A 228 35.67 -14.04 4.34
CA LYS A 228 37.00 -14.45 3.89
C LYS A 228 37.87 -14.58 5.14
N LYS A 229 37.98 -15.82 5.62
CA LYS A 229 38.81 -16.24 6.75
C LYS A 229 40.23 -15.65 6.60
N HIS A 230 40.58 -14.70 7.46
CA HIS A 230 41.92 -14.13 7.54
C HIS A 230 42.89 -15.23 8.00
N ARG A 231 43.89 -15.55 7.16
CA ARG A 231 44.97 -16.50 7.50
C ARG A 231 45.93 -15.79 8.47
N PRO A 232 46.26 -16.34 9.65
CA PRO A 232 47.25 -15.73 10.53
C PRO A 232 48.63 -15.72 9.83
N PRO A 233 49.48 -14.70 10.04
CA PRO A 233 50.78 -14.61 9.41
C PRO A 233 51.71 -15.72 9.92
N GLN A 234 52.27 -16.48 8.98
CA GLN A 234 53.23 -17.55 9.22
C GLN A 234 54.63 -16.94 9.33
N TYR A 235 55.17 -16.85 10.54
CA TYR A 235 56.54 -16.38 10.77
C TYR A 235 57.56 -17.48 10.42
N PRO A 236 58.58 -17.20 9.57
CA PRO A 236 59.68 -18.13 9.34
C PRO A 236 60.70 -18.08 10.47
N HIS A 237 61.11 -19.26 10.91
CA HIS A 237 62.18 -19.55 11.86
C HIS A 237 63.56 -19.13 11.31
N GLN A 238 64.34 -18.34 12.05
CA GLN A 238 65.78 -18.18 11.78
C GLN A 238 66.64 -18.29 13.06
N LYS A 239 67.59 -19.23 13.00
CA LYS A 239 68.58 -19.64 14.02
C LYS A 239 69.91 -18.89 13.81
N LYS A 240 70.51 -18.34 14.88
CA LYS A 240 71.96 -18.18 15.24
C LYS A 240 72.06 -17.02 16.25
N LEU A 241 72.83 -17.00 17.36
CA LEU A 241 74.06 -17.68 17.80
C LEU A 241 74.12 -17.44 19.35
N GLN A 242 73.88 -18.44 20.21
CA GLN A 242 74.88 -19.12 21.06
C GLN A 242 75.67 -18.22 22.04
N GLU A 243 75.32 -18.24 23.35
CA GLU A 243 76.23 -18.47 24.49
C GLU A 243 75.41 -18.76 25.78
N SER A 244 75.94 -19.58 26.69
CA SER A 244 75.31 -20.18 27.90
C SER A 244 76.40 -20.37 28.99
N PRO A 245 76.18 -20.76 30.28
CA PRO A 245 75.05 -20.72 31.25
C PRO A 245 75.58 -20.28 32.68
N PRO A 246 75.10 -20.70 33.89
CA PRO A 246 73.82 -21.29 34.39
C PRO A 246 73.25 -20.57 35.67
N GLN A 247 72.22 -21.19 36.31
CA GLN A 247 71.80 -21.08 37.74
C GLN A 247 70.65 -20.09 38.04
N THR A 248 69.58 -20.36 38.81
CA THR A 248 69.05 -21.51 39.58
C THR A 248 67.55 -21.24 39.86
N ALA A 249 66.80 -22.31 40.14
CA ALA A 249 65.37 -22.37 40.47
C ALA A 249 64.93 -21.58 41.73
N SER A 250 63.65 -21.15 41.73
CA SER A 250 62.66 -21.17 42.83
C SER A 250 61.52 -20.22 42.44
N GLU A 251 60.32 -20.69 42.11
CA GLU A 251 59.23 -21.06 43.03
C GLU A 251 58.79 -19.94 44.01
N GLU A 252 57.49 -19.66 43.92
CA GLU A 252 56.56 -19.19 44.96
C GLU A 252 56.51 -17.71 45.43
N PHE A 253 55.34 -17.12 45.14
CA PHE A 253 54.34 -16.58 46.09
C PHE A 253 54.56 -15.22 46.80
N SER A 254 53.40 -14.60 47.05
CA SER A 254 53.04 -13.52 48.00
C SER A 254 53.31 -12.04 47.67
N GLU A 255 52.19 -11.35 47.50
CA GLU A 255 51.78 -10.05 48.06
C GLU A 255 52.72 -9.37 49.08
N SER A 256 52.89 -8.04 48.96
CA SER A 256 52.33 -7.05 49.89
C SER A 256 52.95 -5.65 49.71
N GLU A 257 52.22 -4.68 50.27
CA GLU A 257 52.28 -3.23 50.17
C GLU A 257 53.57 -2.57 50.71
N GLY A 258 53.78 -1.28 50.36
CA GLY A 258 54.84 -0.46 50.95
C GLY A 258 54.79 1.00 50.52
N GLU A 259 54.03 1.80 51.27
CA GLU A 259 53.92 3.27 51.21
C GLU A 259 55.12 3.99 51.88
N HIS A 260 55.63 5.10 51.31
CA HIS A 260 56.34 6.11 52.13
C HIS A 260 56.41 7.56 51.60
N ARG A 261 55.75 8.43 52.38
CA ARG A 261 56.09 9.81 52.87
C ARG A 261 56.35 10.98 51.89
N GLY A 262 55.57 12.06 52.11
CA GLY A 262 55.68 13.41 51.52
C GLY A 262 56.84 14.29 52.04
N PRO A 263 56.84 15.61 51.71
CA PRO A 263 56.09 16.60 52.50
C PRO A 263 55.44 17.79 51.73
N ASP A 264 54.39 18.38 52.33
CA ASP A 264 53.81 19.73 52.10
C ASP A 264 54.74 20.84 52.67
N PRO A 265 54.62 22.18 52.42
CA PRO A 265 53.36 22.97 52.40
C PRO A 265 53.33 24.27 51.54
N SER A 266 52.14 24.85 51.27
CA SER A 266 51.90 26.31 51.45
C SER A 266 50.45 26.75 51.18
N THR A 267 49.97 27.54 52.13
CA THR A 267 48.69 28.24 52.35
C THR A 267 48.37 29.37 51.36
N VAL A 268 47.08 29.77 51.20
CA VAL A 268 46.54 31.16 51.37
C VAL A 268 45.33 31.53 50.46
N ARG A 269 44.22 31.91 51.15
CA ARG A 269 43.08 32.84 50.85
C ARG A 269 42.24 32.67 49.56
N GLN A 270 40.94 32.36 49.69
CA GLN A 270 39.78 33.28 49.94
C GLN A 270 39.58 34.39 48.89
N ARG A 271 38.40 34.43 48.24
CA ARG A 271 37.21 35.19 48.73
C ARG A 271 36.00 35.16 47.77
N MET A 272 34.84 34.80 48.35
CA MET A 272 33.43 35.20 48.15
C MET A 272 32.93 35.75 46.81
N VAL A 273 31.80 35.18 46.34
CA VAL A 273 30.50 35.87 46.23
C VAL A 273 29.38 34.90 46.67
N ALA A 274 28.46 35.38 47.49
CA ALA A 274 27.21 34.73 47.95
C ALA A 274 26.02 35.61 47.48
N PRO A 275 24.76 35.39 47.90
CA PRO A 275 23.92 34.18 47.94
C PRO A 275 22.58 34.40 47.18
N GLY A 276 21.70 33.39 47.18
CA GLY A 276 20.31 33.56 46.75
C GLY A 276 19.51 32.28 46.96
N ALA A 277 19.21 31.96 48.22
CA ALA A 277 18.23 30.95 48.59
C ALA A 277 16.96 31.67 49.02
N GLU A 278 15.79 31.20 48.58
CA GLU A 278 14.63 31.07 49.45
C GLU A 278 13.65 30.05 48.89
N ALA A 279 13.18 29.19 49.79
CA ALA A 279 12.25 28.08 49.59
C ALA A 279 11.13 28.22 50.63
N LYS A 280 9.89 27.87 50.24
CA LYS A 280 8.80 27.21 51.01
C LYS A 280 7.44 27.56 50.39
N GLU A 281 6.58 26.62 49.99
CA GLU A 281 5.81 25.59 50.73
C GLU A 281 4.48 26.12 51.32
N GLN A 282 3.38 25.51 50.84
CA GLN A 282 2.06 25.27 51.46
C GLN A 282 1.24 26.42 52.07
N SER A 283 0.08 26.68 51.43
CA SER A 283 -1.25 26.65 52.06
C SER A 283 -2.30 26.29 51.02
#